data_AF-A0A7C1DX10-F1
#
_entry.id   AF-A0A7C1DX10-F1
#
_cell.length_a   1.000
_cell.length_b   1.000
_cell.length_c   1.000
_cell.angle_alpha   90.00
_cell.angle_beta   90.00
_cell.angle_gamma   90.00
#
_symmetry.space_group_name_H-M   'P 1'
#
loop_
_entity.id
_entity.type
_entity.pdbx_description
1 polymer ?
#
loop_
_entity_poly.entity_id
_entity_poly.type
_entity_poly.pdbx_seq_one_letter_code
_entity_poly.pdbx_strand_id
1 'polypeptide(L)'
;MKTKFNKSNYLLIILILTFLILSVKKTNGYETLIGLDEFDQYFHHYTKKYFGSDFDWRYFKAQAIAESRLCPQAQSDDGAMGLMQILPSTFDELVRKNSNIKGPISDPRWNIAAGIYYNSILWAEWAKERSFEDRLNFMFASYNAGKHTILKAQQIAVERGVNPYLWTSIAEILPEVNGNRSRETILYLERIHKLTGKMKNFKNTHLCGNTDSR
;
A
#
# COMPACT_ATOMS: atom_id res chain seq x y z
N MET A 1 -3.12 -55.85 11.90
CA MET A 1 -3.60 -54.91 10.85
C MET A 1 -3.60 -53.50 11.41
N LYS A 2 -2.59 -52.68 11.12
CA LYS A 2 -2.58 -51.25 11.50
C LYS A 2 -3.23 -50.45 10.36
N THR A 3 -4.42 -49.91 10.62
CA THR A 3 -5.11 -48.98 9.72
C THR A 3 -4.30 -47.69 9.61
N LYS A 4 -3.76 -47.43 8.41
CA LYS A 4 -3.09 -46.17 8.07
C LYS A 4 -4.16 -45.08 8.03
N PHE A 5 -4.31 -44.33 9.12
CA PHE A 5 -5.10 -43.10 9.11
C PHE A 5 -4.44 -42.09 8.17
N ASN A 6 -5.19 -41.68 7.15
CA ASN A 6 -4.70 -40.84 6.06
C ASN A 6 -4.62 -39.37 6.51
N LYS A 7 -3.40 -38.84 6.66
CA LYS A 7 -3.11 -37.42 7.01
C LYS A 7 -3.84 -36.41 6.10
N SER A 8 -4.22 -36.80 4.89
CA SER A 8 -4.91 -35.96 3.91
C SER A 8 -6.28 -35.44 4.40
N ASN A 9 -7.01 -36.23 5.20
CA ASN A 9 -8.34 -35.84 5.69
C ASN A 9 -8.28 -34.80 6.81
N TYR A 10 -7.18 -34.73 7.58
CA TYR A 10 -6.98 -33.70 8.60
C TYR A 10 -6.57 -32.35 8.00
N LEU A 11 -5.79 -32.34 6.91
CA LEU A 11 -5.45 -31.11 6.18
C LEU A 11 -6.68 -30.47 5.53
N LEU A 12 -7.60 -31.29 4.98
CA LEU A 12 -8.83 -30.79 4.36
C LEU A 12 -9.81 -30.22 5.40
N ILE A 13 -9.90 -30.80 6.59
CA ILE A 13 -10.77 -30.32 7.68
C ILE A 13 -10.21 -29.05 8.35
N ILE A 14 -8.88 -28.90 8.44
CA ILE A 14 -8.23 -27.65 8.93
C ILE A 14 -8.39 -26.51 7.92
N LEU A 15 -8.37 -26.80 6.61
CA LEU A 15 -8.65 -25.83 5.54
C LEU A 15 -10.11 -25.35 5.57
N ILE A 16 -11.06 -26.22 5.93
CA ILE A 16 -12.48 -25.86 6.05
C ILE A 16 -12.76 -25.09 7.37
N LEU A 17 -12.06 -25.39 8.46
CA LEU A 17 -12.19 -24.65 9.74
C LEU A 17 -11.48 -23.30 9.75
N THR A 18 -10.42 -23.11 8.95
CA THR A 18 -9.83 -21.78 8.69
C THR A 18 -10.68 -20.93 7.74
N PHE A 19 -11.52 -21.55 6.90
CA PHE A 19 -12.45 -20.85 6.02
C PHE A 19 -13.77 -20.43 6.72
N LEU A 20 -14.12 -21.02 7.87
CA LEU A 20 -15.41 -20.78 8.55
C LEU A 20 -15.39 -19.81 9.75
N ILE A 21 -14.31 -19.05 9.98
CA ILE A 21 -14.24 -17.99 11.03
C ILE A 21 -14.17 -16.57 10.45
N LEU A 22 -14.20 -16.38 9.12
CA LEU A 22 -14.17 -15.04 8.51
C LEU A 22 -15.53 -14.54 7.97
N SER A 23 -16.65 -15.08 8.47
CA SER A 23 -17.98 -14.48 8.31
C SER A 23 -18.34 -13.52 9.45
N VAL A 24 -17.37 -12.71 9.89
CA VAL A 24 -17.63 -11.50 10.69
C VAL A 24 -17.39 -10.29 9.81
N LYS A 25 -18.46 -9.53 9.53
CA LYS A 25 -18.54 -8.29 8.73
C LYS A 25 -17.21 -7.49 8.66
N LYS A 26 -16.38 -7.77 7.63
CA LYS A 26 -15.03 -7.22 7.49
C LYS A 26 -15.01 -5.91 6.70
N THR A 27 -15.71 -4.88 7.19
CA THR A 27 -15.65 -3.53 6.59
C THR A 27 -15.32 -2.41 7.56
N ASN A 28 -15.18 -2.66 8.87
CA ASN A 28 -15.07 -1.62 9.90
C ASN A 28 -13.69 -1.48 10.58
N GLY A 29 -12.67 -2.23 10.19
CA GLY A 29 -11.40 -2.30 10.94
C GLY A 29 -10.31 -1.27 10.59
N TYR A 30 -10.31 -0.72 9.38
CA TYR A 30 -9.26 0.23 8.95
C TYR A 30 -9.65 1.69 9.22
N GLU A 31 -10.93 1.98 9.32
CA GLU A 31 -11.44 3.35 9.44
C GLU A 31 -11.19 3.92 10.84
N THR A 32 -11.14 3.07 11.86
CA THR A 32 -10.74 3.47 13.22
C THR A 32 -9.29 4.00 13.27
N LEU A 33 -8.44 3.60 12.32
CA LEU A 33 -7.03 4.00 12.25
C LEU A 33 -6.84 5.40 11.65
N ILE A 34 -7.87 5.96 11.01
CA ILE A 34 -7.81 7.29 10.39
C ILE A 34 -7.51 8.38 11.41
N GLY A 35 -8.07 8.25 12.62
CA GLY A 35 -7.89 9.23 13.70
C GLY A 35 -6.57 9.12 14.47
N LEU A 36 -5.77 8.08 14.24
CA LEU A 36 -4.47 7.93 14.92
C LEU A 36 -3.44 8.85 14.28
N ASP A 37 -2.87 9.79 15.04
CA ASP A 37 -2.00 10.86 14.53
C ASP A 37 -0.53 10.74 14.94
N GLU A 38 -0.17 9.69 15.72
CA GLU A 38 1.17 9.46 16.28
C GLU A 38 2.31 9.65 15.25
N PHE A 39 2.07 9.24 14.01
CA PHE A 39 3.05 9.29 12.92
C PHE A 39 2.78 10.38 11.86
N ASP A 40 1.72 11.18 12.00
CA ASP A 40 1.28 12.16 11.00
C ASP A 40 2.36 13.19 10.68
N GLN A 41 3.13 13.60 11.70
CA GLN A 41 4.28 14.50 11.52
C GLN A 41 5.33 13.94 10.55
N TYR A 42 5.57 12.62 10.55
CA TYR A 42 6.55 12.00 9.66
C TYR A 42 6.00 11.89 8.24
N PHE A 43 4.73 11.50 8.08
CA PHE A 43 4.08 11.50 6.78
C PHE A 43 4.11 12.89 6.16
N HIS A 44 3.72 13.93 6.91
CA HIS A 44 3.75 15.31 6.46
C HIS A 44 5.17 15.77 6.08
N HIS A 45 6.15 15.56 6.97
CA HIS A 45 7.53 15.96 6.75
C HIS A 45 8.15 15.33 5.49
N TYR A 46 8.05 14.01 5.35
CA TYR A 46 8.69 13.30 4.24
C TYR A 46 7.91 13.42 2.92
N THR A 47 6.59 13.62 2.97
CA THR A 47 5.82 14.01 1.77
C THR A 47 6.31 15.35 1.25
N LYS A 48 6.36 16.37 2.11
CA LYS A 48 6.88 17.69 1.71
C LYS A 48 8.30 17.60 1.16
N LYS A 49 9.16 16.78 1.78
CA LYS A 49 10.55 16.59 1.36
C LYS A 49 10.69 15.95 -0.02
N TYR A 50 9.89 14.94 -0.35
CA TYR A 50 10.09 14.13 -1.56
C TYR A 50 9.09 14.41 -2.69
N PHE A 51 7.94 14.99 -2.39
CA PHE A 51 6.88 15.29 -3.35
C PHE A 51 6.51 16.78 -3.42
N GLY A 52 6.97 17.59 -2.47
CA GLY A 52 6.62 19.01 -2.37
C GLY A 52 5.40 19.28 -1.47
N SER A 53 5.18 20.55 -1.16
CA SER A 53 4.15 21.00 -0.20
C SER A 53 2.71 20.77 -0.65
N ASP A 54 2.46 20.70 -1.95
CA ASP A 54 1.11 20.57 -2.51
C ASP A 54 0.64 19.11 -2.60
N PHE A 55 1.54 18.14 -2.36
CA PHE A 55 1.18 16.73 -2.38
C PHE A 55 0.53 16.30 -1.07
N ASP A 56 -0.60 15.63 -1.15
CA ASP A 56 -1.37 15.23 0.03
C ASP A 56 -0.74 14.04 0.75
N TRP A 57 -0.16 14.30 1.93
CA TRP A 57 0.50 13.28 2.76
C TRP A 57 -0.44 12.15 3.20
N ARG A 58 -1.76 12.37 3.19
CA ARG A 58 -2.75 11.36 3.59
C ARG A 58 -2.73 10.13 2.68
N TYR A 59 -2.26 10.24 1.43
CA TYR A 59 -2.06 9.07 0.58
C TYR A 59 -1.02 8.11 1.17
N PHE A 60 0.06 8.62 1.77
CA PHE A 60 1.10 7.78 2.37
C PHE A 60 0.69 7.22 3.74
N LYS A 61 -0.12 7.96 4.51
CA LYS A 61 -0.77 7.39 5.70
C LYS A 61 -1.74 6.27 5.32
N ALA A 62 -2.55 6.46 4.27
CA ALA A 62 -3.45 5.44 3.77
C ALA A 62 -2.70 4.19 3.31
N GLN A 63 -1.55 4.38 2.64
CA GLN A 63 -0.62 3.32 2.31
C GLN A 63 -0.15 2.57 3.57
N ALA A 64 0.41 3.25 4.57
CA ALA A 64 0.87 2.60 5.80
C ALA A 64 -0.25 1.83 6.54
N ILE A 65 -1.49 2.35 6.51
CA ILE A 65 -2.66 1.63 7.02
C ILE A 65 -2.92 0.35 6.21
N ALA A 66 -2.79 0.42 4.88
CA ALA A 66 -2.99 -0.72 3.99
C ALA A 66 -1.88 -1.78 4.14
N GLU A 67 -0.64 -1.36 4.40
CA GLU A 67 0.55 -2.20 4.59
C GLU A 67 0.57 -2.89 5.94
N SER A 68 0.49 -2.13 7.05
CA SER A 68 0.76 -2.66 8.39
C SER A 68 -0.33 -2.36 9.42
N ARG A 69 -1.43 -1.72 9.00
CA ARG A 69 -2.45 -1.17 9.92
C ARG A 69 -1.85 -0.18 10.93
N LEU A 70 -0.83 0.57 10.51
CA LEU A 70 -0.02 1.45 11.36
C LEU A 70 0.66 0.73 12.55
N CYS A 71 0.98 -0.56 12.40
CA CYS A 71 1.76 -1.29 13.39
C CYS A 71 3.27 -1.14 13.09
N PRO A 72 4.06 -0.45 13.96
CA PRO A 72 5.49 -0.24 13.72
C PRO A 72 6.34 -1.51 13.87
N GLN A 73 5.82 -2.53 14.57
CA GLN A 73 6.49 -3.81 14.78
C GLN A 73 6.02 -4.90 13.80
N ALA A 74 5.23 -4.54 12.79
CA ALA A 74 4.72 -5.50 11.83
C ALA A 74 5.87 -6.13 11.02
N GLN A 75 5.81 -7.45 10.89
CA GLN A 75 6.70 -8.23 10.03
C GLN A 75 5.85 -9.18 9.18
N SER A 76 6.06 -9.18 7.86
CA SER A 76 5.40 -10.13 6.96
C SER A 76 6.14 -11.48 6.92
N ASP A 77 5.48 -12.51 6.38
CA ASP A 77 6.10 -13.83 6.17
C ASP A 77 7.33 -13.76 5.24
N ASP A 78 7.32 -12.83 4.30
CA ASP A 78 8.44 -12.56 3.38
C ASP A 78 9.52 -11.65 4.02
N GLY A 79 9.35 -11.25 5.28
CA GLY A 79 10.32 -10.47 6.05
C GLY A 79 10.24 -8.96 5.86
N ALA A 80 9.17 -8.43 5.26
CA ALA A 80 8.96 -6.98 5.15
C ALA A 80 8.66 -6.39 6.54
N MET A 81 9.20 -5.21 6.85
CA MET A 81 9.19 -4.66 8.21
C MET A 81 8.54 -3.27 8.30
N GLY A 82 7.88 -3.02 9.43
CA GLY A 82 7.46 -1.71 9.90
C GLY A 82 6.22 -1.12 9.21
N LEU A 83 6.01 0.19 9.38
CA LEU A 83 4.81 0.90 8.93
C LEU A 83 4.55 0.82 7.42
N MET A 84 5.61 0.83 6.63
CA MET A 84 5.60 0.85 5.17
C MET A 84 5.95 -0.51 4.54
N GLN A 85 6.08 -1.56 5.38
CA GLN A 85 6.40 -2.94 4.97
C GLN A 85 7.53 -3.03 3.94
N ILE A 86 8.73 -2.59 4.34
CA ILE A 86 9.91 -2.56 3.47
C ILE A 86 10.77 -3.80 3.75
N LEU A 87 11.22 -4.50 2.71
CA LEU A 87 12.21 -5.57 2.85
C LEU A 87 13.57 -5.00 3.27
N PRO A 88 14.33 -5.66 4.17
CA PRO A 88 15.66 -5.19 4.58
C PRO A 88 16.60 -4.91 3.40
N SER A 89 16.62 -5.77 2.38
CA SER A 89 17.42 -5.58 1.16
C SER A 89 17.03 -4.32 0.38
N THR A 90 15.73 -4.05 0.27
CA THR A 90 15.21 -2.81 -0.34
C THR A 90 15.59 -1.60 0.49
N PHE A 91 15.48 -1.66 1.83
CA PHE A 91 15.88 -0.56 2.71
C PHE A 91 17.36 -0.21 2.54
N ASP A 92 18.24 -1.21 2.51
CA ASP A 92 19.68 -1.01 2.30
C ASP A 92 19.98 -0.34 0.96
N GLU A 93 19.25 -0.69 -0.11
CA GLU A 93 19.37 -0.03 -1.40
C GLU A 93 18.92 1.43 -1.35
N LEU A 94 17.81 1.71 -0.68
CA LEU A 94 17.27 3.07 -0.52
C LEU A 94 18.22 3.95 0.29
N VAL A 95 18.83 3.43 1.36
CA VAL A 95 19.82 4.14 2.17
C VAL A 95 21.07 4.47 1.35
N ARG A 96 21.57 3.53 0.52
CA ARG A 96 22.69 3.80 -0.39
C ARG A 96 22.38 4.92 -1.39
N LYS A 97 21.13 5.02 -1.85
CA LYS A 97 20.67 6.05 -2.78
C LYS A 97 20.34 7.39 -2.10
N ASN A 98 20.06 7.38 -0.80
CA ASN A 98 19.63 8.56 -0.05
C ASN A 98 20.23 8.57 1.36
N SER A 99 21.39 9.22 1.48
CA SER A 99 22.13 9.41 2.73
C SER A 99 21.38 10.22 3.81
N ASN A 100 20.19 10.76 3.51
CA ASN A 100 19.36 11.41 4.50
C ASN A 100 18.60 10.41 5.40
N ILE A 101 18.51 9.14 5.02
CA ILE A 101 17.92 8.07 5.84
C ILE A 101 19.02 7.53 6.74
N LYS A 102 18.95 7.82 8.05
CA LYS A 102 20.10 7.64 8.96
C LYS A 102 19.93 6.56 10.02
N GLY A 103 18.70 6.17 10.36
CA GLY A 103 18.45 5.19 11.40
C GLY A 103 17.94 3.85 10.86
N PRO A 104 17.68 2.90 11.77
CA PRO A 104 17.35 1.52 11.39
C PRO A 104 15.94 1.41 10.81
N ILE A 105 15.70 0.35 10.01
CA ILE A 105 14.39 0.04 9.41
C ILE A 105 13.28 -0.16 10.46
N SER A 106 13.64 -0.53 11.69
CA SER A 106 12.72 -0.73 12.82
C SER A 106 12.26 0.58 13.48
N ASP A 107 12.92 1.71 13.20
CA ASP A 107 12.46 3.02 13.64
C ASP A 107 11.32 3.50 12.73
N PRO A 108 10.10 3.76 13.28
CA PRO A 108 8.95 4.20 12.51
C PRO A 108 9.22 5.41 11.62
N ARG A 109 10.03 6.37 12.09
CA ARG A 109 10.38 7.57 11.32
C ARG A 109 11.16 7.19 10.07
N TRP A 110 12.17 6.34 10.20
CA TRP A 110 13.05 5.97 9.10
C TRP A 110 12.38 4.98 8.16
N ASN A 111 11.49 4.12 8.67
CA ASN A 111 10.64 3.27 7.86
C ASN A 111 9.69 4.10 6.97
N ILE A 112 9.02 5.12 7.53
CA ILE A 112 8.19 6.08 6.76
C ILE A 112 9.05 6.84 5.75
N ALA A 113 10.21 7.34 6.17
CA ALA A 113 11.12 8.09 5.30
C ALA A 113 11.54 7.28 4.07
N ALA A 114 11.92 6.02 4.27
CA ALA A 114 12.31 5.11 3.22
C ALA A 114 11.14 4.76 2.30
N GLY A 115 9.95 4.48 2.85
CA GLY A 115 8.76 4.13 2.06
C GLY A 115 8.31 5.29 1.17
N ILE A 116 8.24 6.51 1.70
CA ILE A 116 7.88 7.70 0.90
C ILE A 116 8.98 8.02 -0.12
N TYR A 117 10.26 7.85 0.25
CA TYR A 117 11.34 8.01 -0.73
C TYR A 117 11.23 7.00 -1.87
N TYR A 118 10.92 5.73 -1.58
CA TYR A 118 10.71 4.72 -2.62
C TYR A 118 9.52 5.04 -3.52
N ASN A 119 8.41 5.52 -2.94
CA ASN A 119 7.30 6.04 -3.72
C ASN A 119 7.73 7.20 -4.63
N SER A 120 8.62 8.09 -4.20
CA SER A 120 9.08 9.21 -5.04
C SER A 120 9.88 8.74 -6.26
N ILE A 121 10.64 7.64 -6.12
CA ILE A 121 11.33 6.99 -7.24
C ILE A 121 10.29 6.44 -8.22
N LEU A 122 9.31 5.70 -7.73
CA LEU A 122 8.23 5.14 -8.57
C LEU A 122 7.38 6.25 -9.22
N TRP A 123 7.11 7.32 -8.49
CA TRP A 123 6.39 8.49 -9.01
C TRP A 123 7.15 9.12 -10.19
N ALA A 124 8.47 9.28 -10.09
CA ALA A 124 9.30 9.81 -11.16
C ALA A 124 9.30 8.92 -12.41
N GLU A 125 9.34 7.59 -12.23
CA GLU A 125 9.27 6.62 -13.33
C GLU A 125 7.97 6.73 -14.14
N TRP A 126 6.86 7.11 -13.50
CA TRP A 126 5.55 7.25 -14.13
C TRP A 126 5.20 8.68 -14.57
N ALA A 127 6.19 9.57 -14.73
CA ALA A 127 5.97 10.99 -15.01
C ALA A 127 5.35 11.34 -16.36
N LYS A 128 5.52 10.47 -17.37
CA LYS A 128 5.12 10.77 -18.75
C LYS A 128 3.67 10.37 -19.01
N GLU A 129 2.90 11.26 -19.65
CA GLU A 129 1.61 10.98 -20.31
C GLU A 129 0.54 10.33 -19.42
N ARG A 130 0.25 10.87 -18.24
CA ARG A 130 -0.83 10.38 -17.34
C ARG A 130 -1.53 11.51 -16.60
N SER A 131 -2.79 11.27 -16.24
CA SER A 131 -3.46 12.08 -15.22
C SER A 131 -2.76 11.93 -13.87
N PHE A 132 -3.01 12.86 -12.94
CA PHE A 132 -2.50 12.73 -11.57
C PHE A 132 -2.97 11.42 -10.92
N GLU A 133 -4.24 11.06 -11.10
CA GLU A 133 -4.85 9.87 -10.51
C GLU A 133 -4.24 8.59 -11.09
N ASP A 134 -4.06 8.50 -12.41
CA ASP A 134 -3.41 7.35 -13.04
C ASP A 134 -1.95 7.25 -12.58
N ARG A 135 -1.20 8.35 -12.55
CA ARG A 135 0.19 8.32 -12.07
C ARG A 135 0.29 7.84 -10.62
N LEU A 136 -0.67 8.25 -9.78
CA LEU A 136 -0.78 7.80 -8.39
C LEU A 136 -1.06 6.30 -8.31
N ASN A 137 -1.98 5.80 -9.14
CA ASN A 137 -2.32 4.38 -9.22
C ASN A 137 -1.13 3.55 -9.67
N PHE A 138 -0.41 3.97 -10.71
CA PHE A 138 0.78 3.28 -11.20
C PHE A 138 1.90 3.25 -10.15
N MET A 139 2.10 4.33 -9.40
CA MET A 139 3.07 4.40 -8.29
C MET A 139 2.72 3.36 -7.21
N PHE A 140 1.50 3.37 -6.68
CA PHE A 140 1.10 2.44 -5.63
C PHE A 140 1.02 0.99 -6.11
N ALA A 141 0.56 0.76 -7.34
CA ALA A 141 0.55 -0.58 -7.93
C ALA A 141 1.97 -1.12 -8.12
N SER A 142 2.92 -0.27 -8.50
CA SER A 142 4.33 -0.65 -8.60
C SER A 142 4.97 -0.90 -7.24
N TYR A 143 4.53 -0.21 -6.19
CA TYR A 143 4.98 -0.45 -4.83
C TYR A 143 4.57 -1.85 -4.36
N ASN A 144 3.30 -2.23 -4.56
CA ASN A 144 2.76 -3.52 -4.11
C ASN A 144 3.13 -4.70 -5.04
N ALA A 145 2.99 -4.56 -6.35
CA ALA A 145 3.18 -5.65 -7.32
C ALA A 145 4.57 -5.68 -7.96
N GLY A 146 5.39 -4.66 -7.72
CA GLY A 146 6.66 -4.43 -8.41
C GLY A 146 6.48 -3.74 -9.76
N LYS A 147 7.37 -2.79 -10.07
CA LYS A 147 7.38 -2.02 -11.34
C LYS A 147 7.35 -2.91 -12.58
N HIS A 148 8.10 -4.01 -12.58
CA HIS A 148 8.18 -4.91 -13.74
C HIS A 148 6.82 -5.55 -14.08
N THR A 149 6.03 -5.90 -13.07
CA THR A 149 4.66 -6.41 -13.26
C THR A 149 3.78 -5.38 -13.98
N ILE A 150 3.87 -4.11 -13.56
CA ILE A 150 3.10 -3.02 -14.16
C ILE A 150 3.57 -2.74 -15.59
N LEU A 151 4.87 -2.73 -15.85
CA LEU A 151 5.42 -2.58 -17.21
C LEU A 151 4.98 -3.71 -18.15
N LYS A 152 4.95 -4.96 -17.67
CA LYS A 152 4.46 -6.10 -18.44
C LYS A 152 2.97 -5.97 -18.77
N ALA A 153 2.16 -5.49 -17.83
CA ALA A 153 0.75 -5.19 -18.10
C ALA A 153 0.60 -4.05 -19.13
N GLN A 154 1.44 -3.02 -19.08
CA GLN A 154 1.44 -1.97 -20.11
C GLN A 154 1.82 -2.49 -21.49
N GLN A 155 2.79 -3.41 -21.58
CA GLN A 155 3.17 -4.01 -22.85
C GLN A 155 1.98 -4.76 -23.47
N ILE A 156 1.28 -5.57 -22.67
CA ILE A 156 0.07 -6.29 -23.13
C ILE A 156 -1.04 -5.30 -23.52
N ALA A 157 -1.17 -4.16 -22.82
CA ALA A 157 -2.13 -3.12 -23.17
C ALA A 157 -1.88 -2.55 -24.58
N VAL A 158 -0.61 -2.26 -24.89
CA VAL A 158 -0.19 -1.82 -26.23
C VAL A 158 -0.49 -2.88 -27.29
N GLU A 159 -0.16 -4.15 -27.01
CA GLU A 159 -0.41 -5.28 -27.92
C GLU A 159 -1.92 -5.46 -28.21
N ARG A 160 -2.78 -5.09 -27.26
CA ARG A 160 -4.25 -5.14 -27.40
C ARG A 160 -4.88 -3.89 -28.00
N GLY A 161 -4.08 -2.84 -28.25
CA GLY A 161 -4.60 -1.56 -28.71
C GLY A 161 -5.50 -0.83 -27.69
N VAL A 162 -5.38 -1.16 -26.40
CA VAL A 162 -6.03 -0.39 -25.32
C VAL A 162 -5.04 0.62 -24.74
N ASN A 163 -5.52 1.67 -24.09
CA ASN A 163 -4.66 2.76 -23.63
C ASN A 163 -3.75 2.30 -22.48
N PRO A 164 -2.41 2.23 -22.66
CA PRO A 164 -1.48 1.73 -21.64
C PRO A 164 -1.24 2.74 -20.50
N TYR A 165 -1.83 3.94 -20.58
CA TYR A 165 -1.66 5.01 -19.60
C TYR A 165 -2.82 5.12 -18.61
N LEU A 166 -3.94 4.44 -18.87
CA LEU A 166 -5.08 4.38 -17.97
C LEU A 166 -4.90 3.23 -16.99
N TRP A 167 -5.08 3.51 -15.69
CA TRP A 167 -5.03 2.48 -14.67
C TRP A 167 -6.10 1.41 -14.88
N THR A 168 -7.30 1.78 -15.34
CA THR A 168 -8.38 0.83 -15.62
C THR A 168 -7.97 -0.24 -16.63
N SER A 169 -7.31 0.15 -17.72
CA SER A 169 -6.77 -0.78 -18.71
C SER A 169 -5.70 -1.70 -18.11
N ILE A 170 -4.83 -1.17 -17.26
CA ILE A 170 -3.80 -1.98 -16.59
C ILE A 170 -4.40 -2.94 -15.58
N ALA A 171 -5.38 -2.50 -14.79
CA ALA A 171 -6.07 -3.31 -13.80
C ALA A 171 -6.80 -4.51 -14.43
N GLU A 172 -7.41 -4.31 -15.61
CA GLU A 172 -8.05 -5.39 -16.38
C GLU A 172 -7.03 -6.45 -16.86
N ILE A 173 -5.79 -6.05 -17.14
CA ILE A 173 -4.74 -6.91 -17.70
C ILE A 173 -3.92 -7.62 -16.61
N LEU A 174 -3.79 -7.01 -15.42
CA LEU A 174 -2.98 -7.57 -14.32
C LEU A 174 -3.24 -9.04 -13.99
N PRO A 175 -4.49 -9.55 -13.99
CA PRO A 175 -4.78 -10.97 -13.76
C PRO A 175 -4.03 -11.91 -14.72
N GLU A 176 -3.74 -11.48 -15.94
CA GLU A 176 -2.98 -12.28 -16.90
C GLU A 176 -1.47 -12.25 -16.66
N VAL A 177 -0.99 -11.19 -15.98
CA VAL A 177 0.44 -11.01 -15.68
C VAL A 177 0.85 -11.80 -14.45
N ASN A 178 0.07 -11.71 -13.36
CA ASN A 178 0.43 -12.28 -12.07
C ASN A 178 -0.71 -13.06 -11.37
N GLY A 179 -1.76 -13.44 -12.11
CA GLY A 179 -2.81 -14.33 -11.63
C GLY A 179 -3.58 -13.75 -10.45
N ASN A 180 -3.87 -14.59 -9.45
CA ASN A 180 -4.63 -14.21 -8.26
C ASN A 180 -3.98 -13.08 -7.44
N ARG A 181 -2.67 -12.84 -7.58
CA ARG A 181 -1.98 -11.74 -6.88
C ARG A 181 -2.42 -10.37 -7.37
N SER A 182 -2.90 -10.24 -8.61
CA SER A 182 -3.48 -8.98 -9.14
C SER A 182 -4.58 -8.42 -8.25
N ARG A 183 -5.41 -9.31 -7.67
CA ARG A 183 -6.51 -8.93 -6.79
C ARG A 183 -6.02 -8.21 -5.54
N GLU A 184 -4.88 -8.62 -5.00
CA GLU A 184 -4.26 -7.95 -3.86
C GLU A 184 -3.91 -6.51 -4.22
N THR A 185 -3.24 -6.31 -5.36
CA THR A 185 -2.85 -4.99 -5.86
C THR A 185 -4.07 -4.09 -6.12
N ILE A 186 -5.11 -4.61 -6.76
CA ILE A 186 -6.33 -3.84 -7.03
C ILE A 186 -7.00 -3.42 -5.72
N LEU A 187 -7.19 -4.36 -4.78
CA LEU A 187 -7.77 -4.09 -3.46
C LEU A 187 -6.91 -3.15 -2.60
N TYR A 188 -5.59 -3.20 -2.78
CA TYR A 188 -4.65 -2.28 -2.14
C TYR A 188 -4.88 -0.84 -2.58
N LEU A 189 -5.00 -0.59 -3.89
CA LEU A 189 -5.31 0.75 -4.41
C LEU A 189 -6.69 1.24 -3.98
N GLU A 190 -7.72 0.40 -4.08
CA GLU A 190 -9.07 0.73 -3.61
C GLU A 190 -9.05 1.15 -2.13
N ARG A 191 -8.27 0.45 -1.30
CA ARG A 191 -8.11 0.76 0.11
C ARG A 191 -7.43 2.12 0.32
N ILE A 192 -6.36 2.40 -0.42
CA ILE A 192 -5.64 3.69 -0.33
C ILE A 192 -6.58 4.85 -0.68
N HIS A 193 -7.32 4.74 -1.79
CA HIS A 193 -8.28 5.77 -2.21
C HIS A 193 -9.40 5.96 -1.20
N LYS A 194 -10.02 4.87 -0.75
CA LYS A 194 -11.09 4.91 0.25
C LYS A 194 -10.63 5.59 1.54
N LEU A 195 -9.47 5.20 2.07
CA LEU A 195 -8.92 5.76 3.31
C LEU A 195 -8.54 7.22 3.14
N THR A 196 -7.93 7.59 2.01
CA THR A 196 -7.57 8.98 1.74
C THR A 196 -8.80 9.88 1.65
N GLY A 197 -9.83 9.44 0.93
CA GLY A 197 -11.12 10.16 0.86
C GLY A 197 -11.76 10.34 2.24
N LYS A 198 -11.75 9.29 3.08
CA LYS A 198 -12.27 9.38 4.45
C LYS A 198 -11.45 10.33 5.33
N MET A 199 -10.13 10.30 5.25
CA MET A 199 -9.26 11.25 5.98
C MET A 199 -9.47 12.70 5.55
N LYS A 200 -9.74 12.93 4.26
CA LYS A 200 -10.09 14.26 3.74
C LYS A 200 -11.39 14.78 4.36
N ASN A 201 -12.41 13.94 4.41
CA ASN A 201 -13.72 14.31 4.98
C ASN A 201 -13.67 14.47 6.51
N PHE A 202 -12.92 13.61 7.21
CA PHE A 202 -12.77 13.66 8.67
C PHE A 202 -12.18 15.00 9.15
N LYS A 203 -11.12 15.51 8.50
CA LYS A 203 -10.57 16.83 8.86
C LYS A 203 -11.58 17.96 8.61
N ASN A 204 -12.36 17.90 7.54
CA ASN A 204 -13.34 18.94 7.24
C ASN A 204 -14.44 19.02 8.31
N THR A 205 -14.90 17.88 8.82
CA THR A 205 -15.90 17.86 9.90
C THR A 205 -15.36 18.39 11.24
N HIS A 206 -14.08 18.16 11.55
CA HIS A 206 -13.47 18.66 12.79
C HIS A 206 -13.00 20.12 12.70
N LEU A 207 -12.74 20.66 11.51
CA LEU A 207 -12.45 22.10 11.33
C LEU A 207 -13.73 22.96 11.39
N CYS A 208 -14.87 22.47 10.89
CA CYS A 208 -16.15 23.18 10.99
C CYS A 208 -16.76 23.16 12.40
N GLY A 209 -16.34 22.26 13.28
CA GLY A 209 -16.86 22.11 14.64
C GLY A 209 -16.28 23.06 15.69
N ASN A 210 -15.33 23.94 15.33
CA ASN A 210 -14.61 24.81 16.28
C ASN A 210 -14.95 26.30 16.13
N THR A 211 -16.12 26.65 15.59
CA THR A 211 -16.56 28.05 15.40
C THR A 211 -17.63 28.54 16.37
N ASP A 212 -17.90 27.84 17.47
CA ASP A 212 -18.75 28.37 18.56
C ASP A 212 -18.21 27.98 19.94
N SER A 213 -17.37 28.86 20.50
CA SER A 213 -17.47 29.25 21.92
C SER A 213 -16.65 30.53 22.13
N ARG A 214 -17.37 31.65 22.08
CA ARG A 214 -17.01 32.88 22.79
C ARG A 214 -17.33 32.72 24.27
#